data_AF-A0A0Q9SVJ9-F1
#
_entry.id   AF-A0A0Q9SVJ9-F1
#
_cell.length_a   1.000
_cell.length_b   1.000
_cell.length_c   1.000
_cell.angle_alpha   90.00
_cell.angle_beta   90.00
_cell.angle_gamma   90.00
#
_symmetry.space_group_name_H-M   'P 1'
#
loop_
_entity.id
_entity.type
_entity.pdbx_description
1 polymer ?
#
loop_
_entity_poly.entity_id
_entity_poly.type
_entity_poly.pdbx_seq_one_letter_code
_entity_poly.pdbx_strand_id
1 'polypeptide(L)'
;MSITWNEKWIKPFESTWSILEKIKYINQVSTKQLIFDDCLVYCAQCIDVGYHSFLHQLNIIDLCPFHQIKLERICLKCKLELPYRLAPHEFEQGFLCSCGESLLSEQKGASLFIDSWTIELCITDIRISNWLNLSMPKRIRIDKSIVLKQLLKNNTKVIDHLLSTTVESNRKSYINQKKILQKADINLYDEVYNTCRNILISYEKNILKTFLAEHSHCIKRLAGLYKRKGEVHFPDICPLAYAYIFWRESLYNINPFYNETAPLRKKNLKSLELPFYINKESIKDTILNIIASNEVSDRVLNWMISHMVWNVADSHFYEWLRIAKKYAPQSIRPVTKYDDFTANIKLFSFLKNEKDSILEYHVMEDPKTIKRSNIEIFCPYQESKLKYIHEDEISHLPMRLAIQLGLDSEKKKKTAEKYLAGLKVFSIVK
;
A
#
# COMPACT_ATOMS: atom_id res chain seq x y z
N MET A 1 11.17 -10.68 -17.05
CA MET A 1 10.45 -10.40 -18.31
C MET A 1 11.37 -9.54 -19.16
N SER A 2 11.87 -10.04 -20.30
CA SER A 2 12.71 -9.22 -21.18
C SER A 2 11.81 -8.31 -22.00
N ILE A 3 11.99 -6.99 -21.90
CA ILE A 3 11.27 -6.05 -22.76
C ILE A 3 11.79 -6.24 -24.19
N THR A 4 10.93 -6.70 -25.08
CA THR A 4 11.20 -6.77 -26.51
C THR A 4 11.12 -5.36 -27.07
N TRP A 5 12.24 -4.89 -27.61
CA TRP A 5 12.41 -3.54 -28.14
C TRP A 5 13.27 -3.57 -29.41
N ASN A 6 12.95 -2.70 -30.38
CA ASN A 6 13.74 -2.47 -31.56
C ASN A 6 13.63 -0.99 -31.95
N GLU A 7 14.76 -0.30 -31.96
CA GLU A 7 14.83 1.15 -32.27
C GLU A 7 14.30 1.48 -33.67
N LYS A 8 14.35 0.52 -34.60
CA LYS A 8 13.79 0.66 -35.96
C LYS A 8 12.26 0.71 -35.98
N TRP A 9 11.59 0.46 -34.85
CA TRP A 9 10.13 0.57 -34.74
C TRP A 9 9.64 2.00 -34.50
N ILE A 10 10.54 2.92 -34.12
CA ILE A 10 10.24 4.34 -33.96
C ILE A 10 10.28 5.01 -35.34
N LYS A 11 9.17 5.65 -35.73
CA LYS A 11 9.13 6.51 -36.92
C LYS A 11 9.57 7.93 -36.56
N PRO A 12 10.14 8.70 -37.50
CA PRO A 12 10.34 10.14 -37.31
C PRO A 12 9.03 10.81 -36.90
N PHE A 13 9.10 11.70 -35.91
CA PHE A 13 7.95 12.44 -35.35
C PHE A 13 6.88 11.56 -34.68
N GLU A 14 7.19 10.29 -34.40
CA GLU A 14 6.29 9.43 -33.65
C GLU A 14 6.17 9.91 -32.21
N SER A 15 4.93 10.08 -31.74
CA SER A 15 4.70 10.49 -30.36
C SER A 15 5.24 9.45 -29.38
N THR A 16 5.73 9.91 -28.25
CA THR A 16 6.22 9.04 -27.17
C THR A 16 5.16 8.03 -26.71
N TRP A 17 3.87 8.38 -26.82
CA TRP A 17 2.76 7.48 -26.55
C TRP A 17 2.63 6.35 -27.58
N SER A 18 2.77 6.65 -28.88
CA SER A 18 2.74 5.61 -29.92
C SER A 18 3.89 4.61 -29.74
N ILE A 19 5.07 5.10 -29.35
CA ILE A 19 6.22 4.27 -28.97
C ILE A 19 5.89 3.40 -27.75
N LEU A 20 5.27 3.97 -26.71
CA LEU A 20 4.84 3.24 -25.52
C LEU A 20 3.77 2.19 -25.84
N GLU A 21 2.74 2.52 -26.61
CA GLU A 21 1.69 1.57 -27.01
C GLU A 21 2.26 0.41 -27.80
N LYS A 22 3.26 0.65 -28.66
CA LYS A 22 3.99 -0.42 -29.34
C LYS A 22 4.76 -1.29 -28.36
N ILE A 23 5.49 -0.71 -27.41
CA ILE A 23 6.19 -1.46 -26.37
C ILE A 23 5.19 -2.30 -25.57
N LYS A 24 4.08 -1.71 -25.13
CA LYS A 24 3.00 -2.38 -24.40
C LYS A 24 2.40 -3.53 -25.19
N TYR A 25 2.02 -3.27 -26.43
CA TYR A 25 1.41 -4.25 -27.31
C TYR A 25 2.34 -5.44 -27.54
N ILE A 26 3.60 -5.18 -27.89
CA ILE A 26 4.61 -6.20 -28.19
C ILE A 26 4.96 -7.02 -26.95
N ASN A 27 4.97 -6.39 -25.77
CA ASN A 27 5.27 -7.05 -24.51
C ASN A 27 4.02 -7.56 -23.77
N GLN A 28 2.83 -7.45 -24.38
CA GLN A 28 1.54 -7.79 -23.79
C GLN A 28 1.31 -7.17 -22.41
N VAL A 29 1.79 -5.94 -22.20
CA VAL A 29 1.67 -5.20 -20.94
C VAL A 29 0.53 -4.18 -21.05
N SER A 30 -0.45 -4.28 -20.16
CA SER A 30 -1.54 -3.30 -20.03
C SER A 30 -1.06 -2.00 -19.38
N THR A 31 -1.74 -0.87 -19.63
CA THR A 31 -1.47 0.41 -18.94
C THR A 31 -1.50 0.25 -17.42
N LYS A 32 -2.45 -0.55 -16.92
CA LYS A 32 -2.59 -0.86 -15.49
C LYS A 32 -1.42 -1.66 -14.93
N GLN A 33 -0.66 -2.37 -15.74
CA GLN A 33 0.54 -3.10 -15.33
C GLN A 33 1.79 -2.22 -15.39
N LEU A 34 1.72 -1.08 -16.08
CA LEU A 34 2.79 -0.11 -16.12
C LEU A 34 2.57 0.97 -15.05
N ILE A 35 3.66 1.55 -14.59
CA ILE A 35 3.70 2.59 -13.55
C ILE A 35 3.36 3.95 -14.21
N PHE A 36 2.27 4.05 -14.96
CA PHE A 36 1.84 5.31 -15.61
C PHE A 36 0.52 5.82 -15.07
N ASP A 37 0.37 7.13 -15.13
CA ASP A 37 -0.85 7.81 -14.73
C ASP A 37 -1.84 7.73 -15.91
N ASP A 38 -3.13 7.62 -15.62
CA ASP A 38 -4.18 7.65 -16.65
C ASP A 38 -4.54 9.10 -17.05
N CYS A 39 -4.05 10.09 -16.28
CA CYS A 39 -4.20 11.53 -16.51
C CYS A 39 -2.91 12.14 -17.06
N LEU A 40 -3.00 13.22 -17.84
CA LEU A 40 -1.84 13.99 -18.26
C LEU A 40 -1.15 14.61 -17.04
N VAL A 41 0.06 14.15 -16.76
CA VAL A 41 0.92 14.71 -15.73
C VAL A 41 2.00 15.55 -16.40
N TYR A 42 2.13 16.82 -16.01
CA TYR A 42 3.01 17.77 -16.69
C TYR A 42 3.75 18.67 -15.72
N CYS A 43 4.83 19.27 -16.21
CA CYS A 43 5.56 20.32 -15.53
C CYS A 43 5.18 21.66 -16.15
N ALA A 44 4.75 22.63 -15.33
CA ALA A 44 4.35 23.96 -15.80
C ALA A 44 5.46 24.66 -16.60
N GLN A 45 6.72 24.49 -16.21
CA GLN A 45 7.86 25.09 -16.92
C GLN A 45 8.22 24.36 -18.22
N CYS A 46 8.11 23.03 -18.25
CA CYS A 46 8.32 22.26 -19.48
C CYS A 46 7.24 22.57 -20.52
N ILE A 47 5.97 22.57 -20.10
CA ILE A 47 4.85 22.74 -21.02
C ILE A 47 4.81 24.18 -21.56
N ASP A 48 5.25 25.18 -20.79
CA ASP A 48 5.37 26.57 -21.24
C ASP A 48 6.27 26.74 -22.49
N VAL A 49 7.26 25.85 -22.64
CA VAL A 49 8.16 25.83 -23.81
C VAL A 49 7.75 24.77 -24.85
N GLY A 50 6.53 24.23 -24.75
CA GLY A 50 6.02 23.21 -25.65
C GLY A 50 6.62 21.81 -25.44
N TYR A 51 7.30 21.57 -24.33
CA TYR A 51 7.95 20.29 -24.03
C TYR A 51 7.15 19.46 -23.01
N HIS A 52 6.97 18.18 -23.31
CA HIS A 52 6.43 17.20 -22.37
C HIS A 52 7.33 15.96 -22.34
N SER A 53 7.88 15.67 -21.16
CA SER A 53 8.71 14.49 -20.98
C SER A 53 7.88 13.27 -20.63
N PHE A 54 8.25 12.15 -21.22
CA PHE A 54 7.81 10.82 -20.81
C PHE A 54 7.89 10.58 -19.30
N LEU A 55 8.96 11.07 -18.67
CA LEU A 55 9.24 10.85 -17.25
C LEU A 55 8.16 11.47 -16.36
N HIS A 56 7.46 12.51 -16.82
CA HIS A 56 6.36 13.09 -16.05
C HIS A 56 5.20 12.12 -15.89
N GLN A 57 5.04 11.17 -16.81
CA GLN A 57 3.91 10.26 -16.81
C GLN A 57 4.10 9.05 -15.87
N LEU A 58 5.27 8.90 -15.25
CA LEU A 58 5.59 7.79 -14.36
C LEU A 58 5.11 8.05 -12.92
N ASN A 59 4.27 7.18 -12.34
CA ASN A 59 3.65 7.38 -11.01
C ASN A 59 4.64 7.33 -9.82
N ILE A 60 5.90 6.99 -10.10
CA ILE A 60 7.01 6.99 -9.15
C ILE A 60 7.80 8.31 -9.18
N ILE A 61 7.46 9.23 -10.08
CA ILE A 61 8.06 10.56 -10.23
C ILE A 61 7.00 11.62 -9.91
N ASP A 62 7.19 12.36 -8.82
CA ASP A 62 6.29 13.45 -8.39
C ASP A 62 6.85 14.85 -8.66
N LEU A 63 8.16 14.93 -8.90
CA LEU A 63 8.88 16.15 -9.26
C LEU A 63 9.40 16.06 -10.69
N CYS A 64 9.31 17.17 -11.42
CA CYS A 64 9.89 17.29 -12.75
C CYS A 64 11.39 17.00 -12.70
N PRO A 65 11.92 16.02 -13.47
CA PRO A 65 13.33 15.67 -13.43
C PRO A 65 14.26 16.75 -13.98
N PHE A 66 13.72 17.76 -14.67
CA PHE A 66 14.47 18.89 -15.22
C PHE A 66 14.43 20.11 -14.28
N HIS A 67 13.26 20.42 -13.72
CA HIS A 67 13.01 21.65 -12.97
C HIS A 67 12.87 21.47 -11.44
N GLN A 68 12.81 20.23 -10.94
CA GLN A 68 12.60 19.89 -9.52
C GLN A 68 11.32 20.48 -8.89
N ILE A 69 10.34 20.87 -9.71
CA ILE A 69 9.03 21.35 -9.24
C ILE A 69 7.99 20.23 -9.29
N LYS A 70 6.96 20.34 -8.44
CA LYS A 70 5.86 19.37 -8.40
C LYS A 70 5.17 19.27 -9.75
N LEU A 71 4.90 18.03 -10.18
CA LEU A 71 4.12 17.76 -11.38
C LEU A 71 2.63 17.99 -11.13
N GLU A 72 1.97 18.59 -12.11
CA GLU A 72 0.56 18.93 -12.09
C GLU A 72 -0.24 17.93 -12.92
N ARG A 73 -1.49 17.69 -12.51
CA ARG A 73 -2.45 16.81 -13.20
C ARG A 73 -3.80 17.48 -13.49
N ILE A 74 -3.97 18.71 -13.02
CA ILE A 74 -5.22 19.46 -13.12
C ILE A 74 -5.05 20.65 -14.07
N CYS A 75 -6.16 21.04 -14.70
CA CYS A 75 -6.24 22.30 -15.40
C CYS A 75 -6.27 23.47 -14.40
N LEU A 76 -5.51 24.54 -14.67
CA LEU A 76 -5.50 25.72 -13.81
C LEU A 76 -6.83 26.48 -13.81
N LYS A 77 -7.62 26.40 -14.88
CA LYS A 77 -8.92 27.07 -15.03
C LYS A 77 -10.08 26.25 -14.48
N CYS A 78 -10.36 25.08 -15.04
CA CYS A 78 -11.52 24.28 -14.64
C CYS A 78 -11.28 23.38 -13.42
N LYS A 79 -10.02 23.24 -12.96
CA LYS A 79 -9.60 22.40 -11.83
C LYS A 79 -9.92 20.89 -11.98
N LEU A 80 -10.32 20.45 -13.18
CA LEU A 80 -10.51 19.04 -13.50
C LEU A 80 -9.19 18.37 -13.85
N GLU A 81 -9.09 17.08 -13.57
CA GLU A 81 -7.98 16.25 -14.02
C GLU A 81 -7.96 16.18 -15.55
N LEU A 82 -6.76 16.30 -16.12
CA LEU A 82 -6.58 16.27 -17.56
C LEU A 82 -6.50 14.81 -18.02
N PRO A 83 -7.41 14.31 -18.87
CA PRO A 83 -7.26 12.97 -19.41
C PRO A 83 -5.99 12.89 -20.27
N TYR A 84 -5.20 11.82 -20.12
CA TYR A 84 -3.99 11.66 -20.94
C TYR A 84 -4.35 11.50 -22.44
N ARG A 85 -5.50 10.88 -22.71
CA ARG A 85 -6.09 10.82 -24.06
C ARG A 85 -6.86 12.10 -24.34
N LEU A 86 -6.20 13.03 -25.01
CA LEU A 86 -6.85 14.16 -25.65
C LEU A 86 -7.70 13.63 -26.84
N ALA A 87 -8.96 14.08 -26.95
CA ALA A 87 -9.91 13.57 -27.94
C ALA A 87 -9.37 13.70 -29.39
N PRO A 88 -9.57 12.70 -30.27
CA PRO A 88 -8.94 12.65 -31.60
C PRO A 88 -9.32 13.77 -32.58
N HIS A 89 -10.31 14.59 -32.26
CA HIS A 89 -10.95 15.55 -33.18
C HIS A 89 -10.90 17.01 -32.70
N GLU A 90 -10.23 17.30 -31.57
CA GLU A 90 -10.32 18.61 -30.90
C GLU A 90 -9.05 19.47 -30.99
N PHE A 91 -7.98 19.01 -31.65
CA PHE A 91 -6.66 19.64 -31.50
C PHE A 91 -5.94 19.89 -32.83
N GLU A 92 -6.26 21.02 -33.47
CA GLU A 92 -5.31 21.74 -34.32
C GLU A 92 -4.15 22.35 -33.47
N GLN A 93 -4.31 22.39 -32.14
CA GLN A 93 -3.35 22.92 -31.17
C GLN A 93 -3.10 21.88 -30.05
N GLY A 94 -1.84 21.52 -29.81
CA GLY A 94 -1.46 20.58 -28.75
C GLY A 94 -1.66 21.16 -27.34
N PHE A 95 -1.75 20.29 -26.32
CA PHE A 95 -1.81 20.66 -24.89
C PHE A 95 -2.97 21.57 -24.48
N LEU A 96 -4.17 21.30 -24.98
CA LEU A 96 -5.40 21.98 -24.59
C LEU A 96 -6.23 21.12 -23.61
N CYS A 97 -6.85 21.75 -22.63
CA CYS A 97 -7.83 21.13 -21.74
C CYS A 97 -9.20 21.02 -22.42
N SER A 98 -10.04 20.05 -22.02
CA SER A 98 -11.44 19.94 -22.46
C SER A 98 -12.31 21.17 -22.14
N CYS A 99 -11.87 22.07 -21.25
CA CYS A 99 -12.54 23.36 -21.03
C CYS A 99 -12.10 24.47 -22.01
N GLY A 100 -11.26 24.14 -23.00
CA GLY A 100 -10.69 25.08 -23.96
C GLY A 100 -9.46 25.85 -23.46
N GLU A 101 -9.02 25.63 -22.21
CA GLU A 101 -7.83 26.30 -21.67
C GLU A 101 -6.55 25.70 -22.27
N SER A 102 -5.69 26.56 -22.80
CA SER A 102 -4.35 26.18 -23.22
C SER A 102 -3.43 25.98 -22.03
N LEU A 103 -2.66 24.89 -22.04
CA LEU A 103 -1.57 24.69 -21.10
C LEU A 103 -0.28 25.41 -21.57
N LEU A 104 -0.23 25.83 -22.83
CA LEU A 104 0.83 26.69 -23.37
C LEU A 104 0.54 28.15 -23.01
N SER A 105 1.56 28.92 -22.65
CA SER A 105 1.39 30.37 -22.54
C SER A 105 1.11 31.01 -23.91
N GLU A 106 0.22 32.01 -23.91
CA GLU A 106 -0.26 32.71 -25.11
C GLU A 106 0.86 33.29 -25.99
N GLN A 107 2.04 33.53 -25.43
CA GLN A 107 3.17 34.15 -26.13
C GLN A 107 3.97 33.18 -27.03
N LYS A 108 3.80 31.85 -26.90
CA LYS A 108 4.67 30.86 -27.56
C LYS A 108 3.94 29.83 -28.42
N GLY A 109 2.61 29.76 -28.34
CA GLY A 109 1.79 28.71 -28.99
C GLY A 109 1.82 28.70 -30.52
N ALA A 110 2.16 29.82 -31.18
CA ALA A 110 2.15 29.94 -32.65
C ALA A 110 3.54 29.84 -33.31
N SER A 111 4.63 30.12 -32.59
CA SER A 111 6.00 30.20 -33.15
C SER A 111 6.85 28.95 -32.89
N LEU A 112 6.34 27.97 -32.14
CA LEU A 112 7.08 26.76 -31.75
C LEU A 112 7.10 25.66 -32.82
N PHE A 113 6.40 25.80 -33.94
CA PHE A 113 6.38 24.76 -34.95
C PHE A 113 7.48 25.00 -36.00
N ILE A 114 8.54 24.19 -35.88
CA ILE A 114 9.41 23.64 -36.93
C ILE A 114 10.86 24.17 -37.01
N ASP A 115 11.15 25.46 -36.84
CA ASP A 115 12.50 25.95 -37.25
C ASP A 115 13.55 26.08 -36.13
N SER A 116 13.19 25.98 -34.85
CA SER A 116 14.18 26.12 -33.75
C SER A 116 13.78 25.42 -32.45
N TRP A 117 13.55 24.10 -32.47
CA TRP A 117 13.50 23.30 -31.23
C TRP A 117 14.92 23.16 -30.64
N THR A 118 15.46 24.23 -30.06
CA THR A 118 16.79 24.28 -29.43
C THR A 118 16.70 24.23 -27.91
N ILE A 119 15.69 23.57 -27.37
CA ILE A 119 15.49 23.47 -25.92
C ILE A 119 16.43 22.37 -25.39
N GLU A 120 17.53 22.79 -24.78
CA GLU A 120 18.41 21.90 -24.02
C GLU A 120 17.90 21.77 -22.59
N LEU A 121 17.14 20.69 -22.32
CA LEU A 121 16.76 20.31 -20.96
C LEU A 121 17.64 19.16 -20.48
N CYS A 122 18.43 19.42 -19.45
CA CYS A 122 19.23 18.41 -18.76
C CYS A 122 18.49 17.88 -17.54
N ILE A 123 18.60 16.58 -17.28
CA ILE A 123 18.05 15.95 -16.07
C ILE A 123 18.85 16.43 -14.87
N THR A 124 18.20 17.20 -14.00
CA THR A 124 18.78 17.72 -12.76
C THR A 124 18.53 16.80 -11.57
N ASP A 125 17.52 15.92 -11.64
CA ASP A 125 17.30 14.91 -10.58
C ASP A 125 18.40 13.85 -10.63
N ILE A 126 19.29 13.87 -9.63
CA ILE A 126 20.39 12.92 -9.51
C ILE A 126 19.90 11.47 -9.42
N ARG A 127 18.72 11.22 -8.82
CA ARG A 127 18.16 9.87 -8.69
C ARG A 127 17.72 9.35 -10.04
N ILE A 128 17.00 10.17 -10.80
CA ILE A 128 16.56 9.82 -12.16
C ILE A 128 17.76 9.67 -13.09
N SER A 129 18.74 10.58 -13.01
CA SER A 129 19.98 10.48 -13.76
C SER A 129 20.73 9.19 -13.47
N ASN A 130 20.90 8.83 -12.18
CA ASN A 130 21.54 7.58 -11.79
C ASN A 130 20.79 6.34 -12.27
N TRP A 131 19.45 6.39 -12.25
CA TRP A 131 18.60 5.29 -12.73
C TRP A 131 18.72 5.08 -14.24
N LEU A 132 18.69 6.15 -15.04
CA LEU A 132 18.84 6.07 -16.49
C LEU A 132 20.27 5.62 -16.88
N ASN A 133 21.27 6.01 -16.09
CA ASN A 133 22.69 5.68 -16.32
C ASN A 133 23.17 4.38 -15.65
N LEU A 134 22.27 3.49 -15.23
CA LEU A 134 22.66 2.20 -14.67
C LEU A 134 23.45 1.35 -15.67
N SER A 135 24.52 0.70 -15.21
CA SER A 135 25.27 -0.28 -16.00
C SER A 135 24.42 -1.52 -16.30
N MET A 136 24.74 -2.24 -17.38
CA MET A 136 23.96 -3.42 -17.80
C MET A 136 23.78 -4.47 -16.69
N PRO A 137 24.81 -4.83 -15.89
CA PRO A 137 24.62 -5.76 -14.77
C PRO A 137 23.63 -5.25 -13.72
N LYS A 138 23.61 -3.94 -13.45
CA LYS A 138 22.65 -3.33 -12.50
C LYS A 138 21.23 -3.29 -13.05
N ARG A 139 21.07 -3.05 -14.36
CA ARG A 139 19.75 -3.10 -15.04
C ARG A 139 19.14 -4.50 -14.98
N ILE A 140 19.91 -5.52 -15.37
CA ILE A 140 19.47 -6.93 -15.31
C ILE A 140 19.03 -7.29 -13.88
N ARG A 141 19.77 -6.83 -12.87
CA ARG A 141 19.45 -7.06 -11.46
C ARG A 141 18.10 -6.42 -11.06
N ILE A 142 17.81 -5.19 -11.49
CA ILE A 142 16.52 -4.53 -11.25
C ILE A 142 15.39 -5.21 -12.04
N ASP A 143 15.62 -5.59 -13.30
CA ASP A 143 14.60 -6.24 -14.15
C ASP A 143 14.15 -7.60 -13.59
N LYS A 144 15.01 -8.25 -12.80
CA LYS A 144 14.71 -9.50 -12.09
C LYS A 144 14.20 -9.27 -10.66
N SER A 145 14.00 -8.01 -10.26
CA SER A 145 13.44 -7.70 -8.96
C SER A 145 11.93 -7.93 -8.94
N ILE A 146 11.45 -8.51 -7.85
CA ILE A 146 10.03 -8.72 -7.59
C ILE A 146 9.61 -7.68 -6.55
N VAL A 147 8.78 -6.74 -6.99
CA VAL A 147 8.21 -5.67 -6.16
C VAL A 147 6.69 -5.82 -6.15
N LEU A 148 6.07 -5.62 -4.99
CA LEU A 148 4.62 -5.55 -4.89
C LEU A 148 4.10 -4.38 -5.72
N LYS A 149 3.20 -4.64 -6.65
CA LYS A 149 2.64 -3.62 -7.55
C LYS A 149 2.09 -2.41 -6.79
N GLN A 150 1.41 -2.64 -5.67
CA GLN A 150 0.85 -1.56 -4.86
C GLN A 150 1.93 -0.63 -4.27
N LEU A 151 3.15 -1.13 -4.04
CA LEU A 151 4.27 -0.31 -3.57
C LEU A 151 4.82 0.63 -4.65
N LEU A 152 4.54 0.36 -5.92
CA LEU A 152 4.93 1.21 -7.04
C LEU A 152 3.97 2.39 -7.21
N LYS A 153 2.75 2.30 -6.67
CA LYS A 153 1.74 3.34 -6.84
C LYS A 153 1.98 4.47 -5.82
N ASN A 154 2.18 5.68 -6.33
CA ASN A 154 2.30 6.92 -5.53
C ASN A 154 3.44 6.88 -4.49
N ASN A 155 4.50 6.11 -4.74
CA ASN A 155 5.64 6.03 -3.84
C ASN A 155 6.92 6.55 -4.52
N THR A 156 7.29 7.77 -4.12
CA THR A 156 8.40 8.52 -4.71
C THR A 156 9.78 7.97 -4.34
N LYS A 157 9.81 7.04 -3.38
CA LYS A 157 11.04 6.40 -2.89
C LYS A 157 11.35 5.08 -3.60
N VAL A 158 10.51 4.67 -4.56
CA VAL A 158 10.72 3.43 -5.32
C VAL A 158 12.05 3.47 -6.05
N ILE A 159 12.38 4.61 -6.68
CA ILE A 159 13.64 4.77 -7.41
C ILE A 159 14.82 4.68 -6.44
N ASP A 160 14.74 5.37 -5.30
CA ASP A 160 15.77 5.30 -4.25
C ASP A 160 15.96 3.86 -3.74
N HIS A 161 14.86 3.14 -3.48
CA HIS A 161 14.90 1.74 -3.07
C HIS A 161 15.57 0.87 -4.13
N LEU A 162 15.13 0.95 -5.39
CA LEU A 162 15.70 0.16 -6.49
C LEU A 162 17.19 0.45 -6.68
N LEU A 163 17.59 1.72 -6.68
CA LEU A 163 19.01 2.12 -6.75
C LEU A 163 19.81 1.56 -5.58
N SER A 164 19.27 1.61 -4.35
CA SER A 164 19.94 1.08 -3.17
C SER A 164 20.19 -0.43 -3.26
N THR A 165 19.30 -1.18 -3.94
CA THR A 165 19.46 -2.63 -4.14
C THR A 165 20.57 -3.00 -5.13
N THR A 166 21.03 -2.04 -5.93
CA THR A 166 22.16 -2.20 -6.86
C THR A 166 23.51 -2.05 -6.17
N VAL A 167 23.53 -1.53 -4.94
CA VAL A 167 24.72 -1.41 -4.11
C VAL A 167 24.75 -2.58 -3.13
N GLU A 168 25.92 -3.17 -2.92
CA GLU A 168 26.11 -4.13 -1.83
C GLU A 168 25.99 -3.40 -0.48
N SER A 169 24.80 -3.36 0.11
CA SER A 169 24.58 -2.72 1.41
C SER A 169 23.84 -3.60 2.43
N ASN A 170 23.86 -3.15 3.69
CA ASN A 170 24.09 -3.95 4.91
C ASN A 170 22.90 -4.74 5.51
N ARG A 171 21.74 -4.82 4.85
CA ARG A 171 20.60 -5.60 5.39
C ARG A 171 19.98 -6.48 4.32
N LYS A 172 20.60 -7.63 4.15
CA LYS A 172 20.15 -8.67 3.24
C LYS A 172 19.81 -9.90 4.07
N SER A 173 18.60 -10.42 3.90
CA SER A 173 18.34 -11.81 4.24
C SER A 173 18.37 -12.63 2.95
N TYR A 174 18.82 -13.87 3.08
CA TYR A 174 19.10 -14.74 1.94
C TYR A 174 18.36 -16.05 2.09
N ILE A 175 17.92 -16.61 0.97
CA ILE A 175 17.48 -17.99 0.90
C ILE A 175 18.07 -18.66 -0.34
N ASN A 176 18.59 -19.87 -0.14
CA ASN A 176 19.18 -20.67 -1.21
C ASN A 176 18.06 -21.39 -1.99
N GLN A 177 18.04 -21.23 -3.31
CA GLN A 177 17.13 -21.96 -4.20
C GLN A 177 17.64 -23.40 -4.40
N LYS A 178 17.16 -24.35 -3.59
CA LYS A 178 17.32 -25.79 -3.93
C LYS A 178 16.54 -26.12 -5.20
N LYS A 179 17.04 -27.07 -6.01
CA LYS A 179 16.39 -27.58 -7.23
C LYS A 179 14.92 -27.89 -6.97
N ILE A 180 14.07 -27.49 -7.91
CA ILE A 180 12.62 -27.77 -7.93
C ILE A 180 12.45 -29.28 -7.99
N LEU A 181 12.10 -29.89 -6.85
CA LEU A 181 11.57 -31.25 -6.84
C LEU A 181 10.09 -31.11 -7.21
N GLN A 182 9.69 -31.61 -8.38
CA GLN A 182 8.29 -31.72 -8.75
C GLN A 182 7.60 -32.59 -7.70
N LYS A 183 6.89 -31.96 -6.75
CA LYS A 183 5.97 -32.67 -5.88
C LYS A 183 4.62 -32.75 -6.55
N ALA A 184 4.12 -33.97 -6.67
CA ALA A 184 2.74 -34.26 -6.96
C ALA A 184 1.87 -33.96 -5.71
N ASP A 185 0.68 -33.41 -5.96
CA ASP A 185 -0.53 -33.51 -5.13
C ASP A 185 -0.63 -32.81 -3.77
N ILE A 186 0.07 -31.67 -3.56
CA ILE A 186 -0.33 -30.73 -2.50
C ILE A 186 -1.09 -29.56 -3.15
N ASN A 187 -2.27 -29.23 -2.62
CA ASN A 187 -3.02 -28.04 -3.00
C ASN A 187 -2.20 -26.79 -2.60
N LEU A 188 -1.33 -26.32 -3.50
CA LEU A 188 -0.45 -25.17 -3.33
C LEU A 188 -1.18 -23.96 -2.74
N TYR A 189 -2.47 -23.80 -3.06
CA TYR A 189 -3.29 -22.71 -2.52
C TYR A 189 -3.59 -22.86 -1.02
N ASP A 190 -3.82 -24.07 -0.53
CA ASP A 190 -3.99 -24.32 0.90
C ASP A 190 -2.68 -24.04 1.64
N GLU A 191 -1.54 -24.38 1.04
CA GLU A 191 -0.22 -24.06 1.60
C GLU A 191 0.00 -22.55 1.67
N VAL A 192 -0.27 -21.82 0.59
CA VAL A 192 -0.20 -20.34 0.56
C VAL A 192 -1.10 -19.73 1.63
N TYR A 193 -2.36 -20.19 1.75
CA TYR A 193 -3.30 -19.70 2.76
C TYR A 193 -2.77 -19.96 4.19
N ASN A 194 -2.32 -21.18 4.45
CA ASN A 194 -1.82 -21.57 5.77
C ASN A 194 -0.54 -20.82 6.13
N THR A 195 0.38 -20.62 5.19
CA THR A 195 1.58 -19.79 5.37
C THR A 195 1.18 -18.36 5.74
N CYS A 196 0.32 -17.72 4.96
CA CYS A 196 -0.17 -16.37 5.27
C CYS A 196 -0.80 -16.30 6.67
N ARG A 197 -1.67 -17.25 7.00
CA ARG A 197 -2.36 -17.30 8.29
C ARG A 197 -1.40 -17.48 9.46
N ASN A 198 -0.46 -18.40 9.35
CA ASN A 198 0.50 -18.68 10.41
C ASN A 198 1.43 -17.48 10.66
N ILE A 199 1.81 -16.76 9.60
CA ILE A 199 2.60 -15.53 9.72
C ILE A 199 1.80 -14.43 10.41
N LEU A 200 0.53 -14.22 10.07
CA LEU A 200 -0.32 -13.24 10.75
C LEU A 200 -0.54 -13.58 12.23
N ILE A 201 -0.78 -14.84 12.57
CA ILE A 201 -0.88 -15.29 13.97
C ILE A 201 0.45 -15.05 14.71
N SER A 202 1.57 -15.29 14.05
CA SER A 202 2.90 -15.10 14.65
C SER A 202 3.21 -13.62 14.86
N TYR A 203 2.84 -12.78 13.90
CA TYR A 203 2.91 -11.32 14.01
C TYR A 203 2.04 -10.80 15.16
N GLU A 204 0.78 -11.24 15.24
CA GLU A 204 -0.15 -10.87 16.30
C GLU A 204 0.39 -11.25 17.70
N LYS A 205 0.90 -12.47 17.85
CA LYS A 205 1.54 -12.91 19.10
C LYS A 205 2.76 -12.07 19.43
N ASN A 206 3.55 -11.69 18.42
CA ASN A 206 4.74 -10.87 18.60
C ASN A 206 4.36 -9.48 19.12
N ILE A 207 3.40 -8.79 18.51
CA ILE A 207 2.96 -7.46 18.99
C ILE A 207 2.35 -7.52 20.39
N LEU A 208 1.58 -8.57 20.70
CA LEU A 208 0.97 -8.76 22.03
C LEU A 208 2.00 -9.02 23.13
N LYS A 209 3.07 -9.77 22.83
CA LYS A 209 4.12 -10.11 23.80
C LYS A 209 5.20 -9.04 23.94
N THR A 210 5.34 -8.15 22.96
CA THR A 210 6.39 -7.13 22.97
C THR A 210 5.77 -5.77 23.22
N PHE A 211 5.14 -5.19 22.19
CA PHE A 211 4.69 -3.81 22.20
C PHE A 211 3.44 -3.57 23.04
N LEU A 212 2.56 -4.57 23.15
CA LEU A 212 1.26 -4.44 23.84
C LEU A 212 1.21 -5.26 25.14
N ALA A 213 2.34 -5.77 25.64
CA ALA A 213 2.39 -6.65 26.81
C ALA A 213 1.72 -6.00 28.04
N GLU A 214 2.06 -4.74 28.30
CA GLU A 214 1.51 -3.93 29.39
C GLU A 214 0.08 -3.41 29.12
N HIS A 215 -0.44 -3.61 27.91
CA HIS A 215 -1.73 -3.07 27.46
C HIS A 215 -2.80 -4.14 27.24
N SER A 216 -2.55 -5.38 27.65
CA SER A 216 -3.52 -6.48 27.61
C SER A 216 -4.85 -6.10 28.28
N HIS A 217 -4.79 -5.43 29.42
CA HIS A 217 -5.97 -4.92 30.14
C HIS A 217 -6.70 -3.80 29.37
N CYS A 218 -5.96 -2.87 28.74
CA CYS A 218 -6.53 -1.82 27.90
C CYS A 218 -7.30 -2.42 26.72
N ILE A 219 -6.73 -3.44 26.08
CA ILE A 219 -7.37 -4.17 24.98
C ILE A 219 -8.65 -4.83 25.46
N LYS A 220 -8.62 -5.52 26.61
CA LYS A 220 -9.81 -6.15 27.20
C LYS A 220 -10.89 -5.12 27.55
N ARG A 221 -10.51 -3.98 28.14
CA ARG A 221 -11.43 -2.88 28.49
C ARG A 221 -12.12 -2.32 27.25
N LEU A 222 -11.36 -2.04 26.19
CA LEU A 222 -11.89 -1.49 24.94
C LEU A 222 -12.73 -2.52 24.18
N ALA A 223 -12.23 -3.74 23.98
CA ALA A 223 -12.97 -4.81 23.30
C ALA A 223 -14.28 -5.14 24.01
N GLY A 224 -14.28 -5.14 25.34
CA GLY A 224 -15.46 -5.40 26.15
C GLY A 224 -16.38 -4.20 26.36
N LEU A 225 -16.03 -3.02 25.83
CA LEU A 225 -16.75 -1.75 26.07
C LEU A 225 -17.10 -1.57 27.55
N TYR A 226 -16.12 -1.76 28.43
CA TYR A 226 -16.36 -1.66 29.88
C TYR A 226 -16.54 -0.21 30.30
N LYS A 227 -17.49 0.00 31.21
CA LYS A 227 -17.83 1.31 31.78
C LYS A 227 -18.42 1.11 33.17
N ARG A 228 -18.15 2.02 34.11
CA ARG A 228 -18.71 1.94 35.46
C ARG A 228 -20.20 2.21 35.46
N LYS A 229 -20.92 1.52 36.34
CA LYS A 229 -22.36 1.71 36.52
C LYS A 229 -22.67 3.14 36.94
N GLY A 230 -23.51 3.83 36.18
CA GLY A 230 -23.96 5.20 36.47
C GLY A 230 -23.14 6.32 35.81
N GLU A 231 -21.99 6.01 35.21
CA GLU A 231 -21.26 7.03 34.42
C GLU A 231 -22.02 7.39 33.14
N VAL A 232 -21.84 8.62 32.66
CA VAL A 232 -22.46 9.08 31.40
C VAL A 232 -21.57 8.75 30.20
N HIS A 233 -20.25 8.91 30.34
CA HIS A 233 -19.27 8.71 29.27
C HIS A 233 -18.50 7.40 29.42
N PHE A 234 -17.96 6.88 28.32
CA PHE A 234 -17.00 5.78 28.37
C PHE A 234 -15.64 6.30 28.86
N PRO A 235 -14.82 5.44 29.48
CA PRO A 235 -13.52 5.86 29.97
C PRO A 235 -12.56 6.11 28.80
N ASP A 236 -11.49 6.86 29.07
CA ASP A 236 -10.51 7.26 28.05
C ASP A 236 -9.95 6.06 27.27
N ILE A 237 -9.80 6.20 25.96
CA ILE A 237 -9.33 5.09 25.14
C ILE A 237 -7.81 5.11 25.04
N CYS A 238 -7.17 4.01 25.47
CA CYS A 238 -5.75 3.78 25.24
C CYS A 238 -5.45 3.70 23.73
N PRO A 239 -4.59 4.56 23.17
CA PRO A 239 -4.33 4.55 21.73
C PRO A 239 -3.69 3.23 21.24
N LEU A 240 -2.95 2.52 22.09
CA LEU A 240 -2.37 1.21 21.74
C LEU A 240 -3.44 0.12 21.60
N ALA A 241 -4.40 0.11 22.53
CA ALA A 241 -5.54 -0.81 22.45
C ALA A 241 -6.43 -0.47 21.25
N TYR A 242 -6.66 0.82 20.99
CA TYR A 242 -7.37 1.31 19.82
C TYR A 242 -6.72 0.80 18.53
N ALA A 243 -5.41 1.03 18.38
CA ALA A 243 -4.68 0.63 17.19
C ALA A 243 -4.78 -0.88 16.95
N TYR A 244 -4.58 -1.69 17.99
CA TYR A 244 -4.68 -3.16 17.87
C TYR A 244 -6.08 -3.64 17.47
N ILE A 245 -7.13 -3.12 18.11
CA ILE A 245 -8.51 -3.54 17.83
C ILE A 245 -8.91 -3.21 16.39
N PHE A 246 -8.64 -1.98 15.95
CA PHE A 246 -9.03 -1.55 14.61
C PHE A 246 -8.09 -2.08 13.52
N TRP A 247 -6.82 -2.35 13.84
CA TRP A 247 -5.92 -3.11 12.97
C TRP A 247 -6.45 -4.53 12.71
N ARG A 248 -6.90 -5.25 13.75
CA ARG A 248 -7.50 -6.59 13.57
C ARG A 248 -8.78 -6.54 12.76
N GLU A 249 -9.65 -5.58 13.08
CA GLU A 249 -10.89 -5.39 12.35
C GLU A 249 -10.63 -5.20 10.86
N SER A 250 -9.76 -4.26 10.50
CA SER A 250 -9.46 -3.93 9.10
C SER A 250 -8.66 -5.02 8.38
N LEU A 251 -7.74 -5.70 9.07
CA LEU A 251 -6.96 -6.77 8.49
C LEU A 251 -7.80 -8.02 8.19
N TYR A 252 -8.69 -8.41 9.12
CA TYR A 252 -9.47 -9.64 9.03
C TYR A 252 -10.93 -9.44 8.62
N ASN A 253 -11.38 -8.19 8.46
CA ASN A 253 -12.78 -7.82 8.26
C ASN A 253 -13.70 -8.46 9.31
N ILE A 254 -13.30 -8.35 10.59
CA ILE A 254 -14.06 -8.87 11.74
C ILE A 254 -14.58 -7.71 12.57
N ASN A 255 -15.82 -7.80 13.06
CA ASN A 255 -16.30 -6.80 14.01
C ASN A 255 -15.72 -7.09 15.40
N PRO A 256 -14.92 -6.17 15.98
CA PRO A 256 -14.21 -6.41 17.22
C PRO A 256 -15.13 -6.52 18.45
N PHE A 257 -16.39 -6.09 18.34
CA PHE A 257 -17.35 -6.06 19.44
C PHE A 257 -18.38 -7.21 19.39
N TYR A 258 -18.31 -8.09 18.39
CA TYR A 258 -19.16 -9.30 18.34
C TYR A 258 -18.36 -10.58 18.53
N ASN A 259 -17.11 -10.60 18.06
CA ASN A 259 -16.32 -11.81 17.90
C ASN A 259 -14.92 -11.65 18.50
N GLU A 260 -14.82 -11.68 19.83
CA GLU A 260 -13.52 -11.69 20.54
C GLU A 260 -12.64 -12.88 20.09
N THR A 261 -13.26 -13.99 19.67
CA THR A 261 -12.61 -15.29 19.46
C THR A 261 -12.85 -15.92 18.09
N ALA A 262 -13.41 -15.19 17.11
CA ALA A 262 -13.68 -15.80 15.79
C ALA A 262 -12.39 -16.39 15.21
N PRO A 263 -12.34 -17.71 14.98
CA PRO A 263 -11.14 -18.34 14.48
C PRO A 263 -10.86 -17.83 13.07
N LEU A 264 -9.60 -17.56 12.74
CA LEU A 264 -9.10 -17.31 11.37
C LEU A 264 -9.24 -18.53 10.44
N ARG A 265 -10.07 -19.51 10.79
CA ARG A 265 -10.18 -20.81 10.13
C ARG A 265 -11.51 -20.86 9.38
N LYS A 266 -11.45 -20.71 8.07
CA LYS A 266 -12.57 -21.03 7.16
C LYS A 266 -12.56 -22.53 6.87
N LYS A 267 -13.74 -23.16 6.89
CA LYS A 267 -13.90 -24.60 6.62
C LYS A 267 -13.96 -24.93 5.12
N ASN A 268 -14.22 -23.94 4.26
CA ASN A 268 -14.27 -24.07 2.80
C ASN A 268 -13.48 -22.90 2.17
N LEU A 269 -12.23 -23.15 1.78
CA LEU A 269 -11.40 -22.14 1.11
C LEU A 269 -11.74 -22.11 -0.38
N LYS A 270 -12.02 -20.93 -0.92
CA LYS A 270 -12.00 -20.75 -2.37
C LYS A 270 -10.54 -20.76 -2.85
N SER A 271 -10.29 -21.18 -4.09
CA SER A 271 -8.96 -21.13 -4.69
C SER A 271 -8.37 -19.71 -4.58
N LEU A 272 -7.13 -19.60 -4.07
CA LEU A 272 -6.43 -18.32 -3.84
C LEU A 272 -7.12 -17.32 -2.90
N GLU A 273 -7.95 -17.80 -1.99
CA GLU A 273 -8.39 -16.97 -0.88
C GLU A 273 -7.19 -16.62 0.03
N LEU A 274 -7.12 -15.38 0.51
CA LEU A 274 -6.13 -14.93 1.49
C LEU A 274 -6.82 -14.70 2.84
N PRO A 275 -6.14 -14.93 3.98
CA PRO A 275 -6.74 -14.81 5.32
C PRO A 275 -6.89 -13.36 5.79
N PHE A 276 -6.67 -12.37 4.91
CA PHE A 276 -6.73 -10.94 5.21
C PHE A 276 -7.25 -10.16 3.99
N TYR A 277 -7.65 -8.90 4.21
CA TYR A 277 -8.33 -8.09 3.19
C TYR A 277 -7.45 -6.98 2.61
N ILE A 278 -6.41 -6.57 3.30
CA ILE A 278 -5.56 -5.42 2.92
C ILE A 278 -4.62 -5.79 1.79
N ASN A 279 -4.62 -5.00 0.72
CA ASN A 279 -3.83 -5.24 -0.49
C ASN A 279 -4.03 -6.66 -1.06
N LYS A 280 -5.17 -7.27 -0.77
CA LYS A 280 -5.44 -8.67 -1.08
C LYS A 280 -5.21 -8.96 -2.55
N GLU A 281 -5.78 -8.17 -3.45
CA GLU A 281 -5.64 -8.39 -4.89
C GLU A 281 -4.21 -8.17 -5.37
N SER A 282 -3.50 -7.14 -4.89
CA SER A 282 -2.09 -6.95 -5.28
C SER A 282 -1.19 -8.08 -4.81
N ILE A 283 -1.38 -8.60 -3.60
CA ILE A 283 -0.57 -9.72 -3.08
C ILE A 283 -0.92 -11.00 -3.83
N LYS A 284 -2.22 -11.24 -4.07
CA LYS A 284 -2.72 -12.37 -4.84
C LYS A 284 -2.13 -12.38 -6.26
N ASP A 285 -2.17 -11.24 -6.96
CA ASP A 285 -1.59 -11.08 -8.30
C ASP A 285 -0.08 -11.34 -8.30
N THR A 286 0.65 -10.81 -7.32
CA THR A 286 2.09 -11.07 -7.19
C THR A 286 2.38 -12.55 -6.95
N ILE A 287 1.64 -13.22 -6.06
CA ILE A 287 1.80 -14.65 -5.80
C ILE A 287 1.49 -15.46 -7.07
N LEU A 288 0.40 -15.14 -7.78
CA LEU A 288 0.03 -15.78 -9.04
C LEU A 288 1.12 -15.64 -10.10
N ASN A 289 1.69 -14.45 -10.26
CA ASN A 289 2.76 -14.21 -11.22
C ASN A 289 4.03 -15.00 -10.87
N ILE A 290 4.36 -15.10 -9.57
CA ILE A 290 5.50 -15.91 -9.12
C ILE A 290 5.25 -17.40 -9.40
N ILE A 291 4.07 -17.91 -9.08
CA ILE A 291 3.68 -19.31 -9.34
C ILE A 291 3.71 -19.58 -10.86
N ALA A 292 3.09 -18.72 -11.66
CA ALA A 292 3.03 -18.88 -13.11
C ALA A 292 4.41 -18.84 -13.79
N SER A 293 5.38 -18.14 -13.19
CA SER A 293 6.75 -18.11 -13.72
C SER A 293 7.47 -19.46 -13.60
N ASN A 294 7.07 -20.33 -12.65
CA ASN A 294 7.79 -21.56 -12.29
C ASN A 294 9.30 -21.36 -12.02
N GLU A 295 9.73 -20.14 -11.68
CA GLU A 295 11.15 -19.81 -11.49
C GLU A 295 11.66 -20.01 -10.05
N VAL A 296 10.76 -20.30 -9.10
CA VAL A 296 11.08 -20.43 -7.67
C VAL A 296 10.52 -21.74 -7.10
N SER A 297 11.21 -22.30 -6.10
CA SER A 297 10.71 -23.48 -5.37
C SER A 297 9.69 -23.08 -4.29
N ASP A 298 8.85 -24.02 -3.85
CA ASP A 298 7.83 -23.80 -2.81
C ASP A 298 8.42 -23.21 -1.52
N ARG A 299 9.62 -23.65 -1.14
CA ARG A 299 10.34 -23.11 0.02
C ARG A 299 10.64 -21.62 -0.15
N VAL A 300 11.06 -21.21 -1.34
CA VAL A 300 11.40 -19.82 -1.66
C VAL A 300 10.11 -18.99 -1.74
N LEU A 301 9.06 -19.52 -2.36
CA LEU A 301 7.73 -18.91 -2.40
C LEU A 301 7.19 -18.65 -0.98
N ASN A 302 7.20 -19.66 -0.11
CA ASN A 302 6.78 -19.50 1.29
C ASN A 302 7.61 -18.46 2.04
N TRP A 303 8.92 -18.41 1.81
CA TRP A 303 9.78 -17.39 2.40
C TRP A 303 9.45 -15.98 1.91
N MET A 304 9.21 -15.81 0.60
CA MET A 304 8.78 -14.53 0.02
C MET A 304 7.42 -14.10 0.59
N ILE A 305 6.43 -14.99 0.60
CA ILE A 305 5.10 -14.74 1.18
C ILE A 305 5.22 -14.34 2.65
N SER A 306 6.08 -15.02 3.41
CA SER A 306 6.28 -14.74 4.84
C SER A 306 6.75 -13.31 5.06
N HIS A 307 7.74 -12.85 4.30
CA HIS A 307 8.20 -11.46 4.36
C HIS A 307 7.12 -10.49 3.87
N MET A 308 6.49 -10.76 2.72
CA MET A 308 5.43 -9.90 2.18
C MET A 308 4.31 -9.65 3.19
N VAL A 309 3.75 -10.73 3.74
CA VAL A 309 2.63 -10.66 4.69
C VAL A 309 3.07 -9.98 5.98
N TRP A 310 4.29 -10.26 6.48
CA TRP A 310 4.82 -9.61 7.67
C TRP A 310 4.93 -8.09 7.50
N ASN A 311 5.50 -7.58 6.39
CA ASN A 311 5.64 -6.14 6.19
C ASN A 311 4.31 -5.43 6.03
N VAL A 312 3.36 -6.06 5.33
CA VAL A 312 2.03 -5.49 5.15
C VAL A 312 1.31 -5.42 6.49
N ALA A 313 1.33 -6.49 7.28
CA ALA A 313 0.76 -6.50 8.63
C ALA A 313 1.43 -5.46 9.54
N ASP A 314 2.76 -5.36 9.49
CA ASP A 314 3.56 -4.45 10.30
C ASP A 314 3.29 -2.99 9.96
N SER A 315 3.41 -2.63 8.69
CA SER A 315 3.18 -1.26 8.23
C SER A 315 1.73 -0.82 8.51
N HIS A 316 0.78 -1.72 8.32
CA HIS A 316 -0.62 -1.45 8.60
C HIS A 316 -0.88 -1.23 10.09
N PHE A 317 -0.24 -1.98 10.98
CA PHE A 317 -0.34 -1.75 12.42
C PHE A 317 0.21 -0.37 12.82
N TYR A 318 1.36 0.03 12.27
CA TYR A 318 1.92 1.37 12.51
C TYR A 318 1.04 2.50 12.00
N GLU A 319 0.35 2.31 10.89
CA GLU A 319 -0.61 3.30 10.41
C GLU A 319 -1.79 3.43 11.36
N TRP A 320 -2.29 2.33 11.91
CA TRP A 320 -3.30 2.37 12.98
C TRP A 320 -2.80 3.05 14.26
N LEU A 321 -1.52 2.91 14.61
CA LEU A 321 -0.95 3.66 15.74
C LEU A 321 -0.96 5.17 15.48
N ARG A 322 -0.63 5.60 14.27
CA ARG A 322 -0.70 7.01 13.85
C ARG A 322 -2.13 7.54 13.93
N ILE A 323 -3.10 6.76 13.43
CA ILE A 323 -4.52 7.07 13.49
C ILE A 323 -4.97 7.16 14.95
N ALA A 324 -4.61 6.18 15.78
CA ALA A 324 -5.03 6.12 17.17
C ALA A 324 -4.64 7.36 17.97
N LYS A 325 -3.46 7.94 17.73
CA LYS A 325 -3.02 9.18 18.39
C LYS A 325 -4.02 10.33 18.20
N LYS A 326 -4.66 10.42 17.03
CA LYS A 326 -5.65 11.46 16.73
C LYS A 326 -7.05 11.10 17.24
N TYR A 327 -7.49 9.86 17.04
CA TYR A 327 -8.90 9.50 17.18
C TYR A 327 -9.26 8.83 18.52
N ALA A 328 -8.32 8.18 19.20
CA ALA A 328 -8.58 7.57 20.50
C ALA A 328 -9.02 8.59 21.57
N PRO A 329 -8.38 9.78 21.72
CA PRO A 329 -8.83 10.79 22.69
C PRO A 329 -10.23 11.33 22.39
N GLN A 330 -10.64 11.32 21.12
CA GLN A 330 -11.94 11.80 20.69
C GLN A 330 -13.03 10.71 20.83
N SER A 331 -12.66 9.47 21.12
CA SER A 331 -13.57 8.31 21.12
C SER A 331 -14.35 8.15 19.79
N ILE A 332 -13.70 8.52 18.69
CA ILE A 332 -14.24 8.48 17.32
C ILE A 332 -13.54 7.40 16.52
N ARG A 333 -14.25 6.86 15.52
CA ARG A 333 -13.68 5.96 14.52
C ARG A 333 -13.72 6.63 13.15
N PRO A 334 -12.56 6.82 12.47
CA PRO A 334 -12.56 7.33 11.10
C PRO A 334 -13.10 6.28 10.13
N VAL A 335 -13.74 6.73 9.05
CA VAL A 335 -13.96 5.88 7.87
C VAL A 335 -12.59 5.57 7.27
N THR A 336 -12.14 4.33 7.42
CA THR A 336 -10.95 3.85 6.72
C THR A 336 -11.39 2.93 5.61
N LYS A 337 -11.19 3.34 4.34
CA LYS A 337 -11.23 2.37 3.25
C LYS A 337 -10.01 1.47 3.40
N TYR A 338 -10.25 0.16 3.53
CA TYR A 338 -9.20 -0.82 3.82
C TYR A 338 -8.06 -0.88 2.79
N ASP A 339 -8.28 -0.32 1.59
CA ASP A 339 -7.30 -0.27 0.51
C ASP A 339 -6.46 1.03 0.45
N ASP A 340 -6.77 2.05 1.24
CA ASP A 340 -6.07 3.35 1.19
C ASP A 340 -4.75 3.37 2.00
N PHE A 341 -4.43 2.29 2.72
CA PHE A 341 -3.28 2.18 3.63
C PHE A 341 -1.91 2.04 2.95
N THR A 342 -1.81 2.38 1.68
CA THR A 342 -0.67 2.02 0.83
C THR A 342 0.47 3.03 0.90
N ALA A 343 0.19 4.25 1.36
CA ALA A 343 1.17 5.33 1.45
C ALA A 343 2.34 5.06 2.41
N ASN A 344 2.14 4.21 3.43
CA ASN A 344 3.11 4.00 4.52
C ASN A 344 3.65 2.56 4.60
N ILE A 345 3.44 1.76 3.56
CA ILE A 345 4.02 0.41 3.53
C ILE A 345 5.51 0.52 3.23
N LYS A 346 6.33 -0.15 4.05
CA LYS A 346 7.78 -0.26 3.82
C LYS A 346 8.02 -0.78 2.41
N LEU A 347 8.85 -0.07 1.64
CA LEU A 347 9.27 -0.54 0.33
C LEU A 347 10.16 -1.76 0.52
N PHE A 348 9.85 -2.84 -0.18
CA PHE A 348 10.68 -4.04 -0.19
C PHE A 348 10.68 -4.69 -1.56
N SER A 349 11.71 -5.50 -1.81
CA SER A 349 11.88 -6.24 -3.07
C SER A 349 12.64 -7.53 -2.85
N PHE A 350 12.39 -8.50 -3.74
CA PHE A 350 13.18 -9.73 -3.82
C PHE A 350 14.03 -9.71 -5.08
N LEU A 351 15.33 -10.02 -4.98
CA LEU A 351 16.26 -10.02 -6.11
C LEU A 351 16.94 -11.36 -6.24
N LYS A 352 16.94 -11.93 -7.45
CA LYS A 352 17.66 -13.17 -7.75
C LYS A 352 19.12 -12.87 -8.08
N ASN A 353 20.04 -13.41 -7.28
CA ASN A 353 21.45 -13.41 -7.61
C ASN A 353 21.76 -14.63 -8.49
N GLU A 354 22.18 -14.38 -9.72
CA GLU A 354 22.46 -15.42 -10.72
C GLU A 354 23.68 -16.27 -10.39
N LYS A 355 24.68 -15.69 -9.71
CA LYS A 355 25.94 -16.41 -9.43
C LYS A 355 25.75 -17.54 -8.42
N ASP A 356 24.89 -17.30 -7.42
CA ASP A 356 24.81 -18.16 -6.24
C ASP A 356 23.47 -18.90 -6.09
N SER A 357 22.52 -18.71 -7.01
CA SER A 357 21.13 -19.18 -6.85
C SER A 357 20.50 -18.70 -5.52
N ILE A 358 20.92 -17.53 -5.06
CA ILE A 358 20.46 -16.92 -3.82
C ILE A 358 19.39 -15.88 -4.15
N LEU A 359 18.27 -15.94 -3.45
CA LEU A 359 17.29 -14.86 -3.44
C LEU A 359 17.59 -13.92 -2.28
N GLU A 360 17.79 -12.64 -2.60
CA GLU A 360 18.01 -11.56 -1.65
C GLU A 360 16.68 -10.86 -1.35
N TYR A 361 16.48 -10.47 -0.10
CA TYR A 361 15.37 -9.62 0.30
C TYR A 361 15.88 -8.29 0.83
N HIS A 362 15.37 -7.21 0.24
CA HIS A 362 15.75 -5.83 0.51
C HIS A 362 14.55 -5.07 1.04
N VAL A 363 14.77 -4.27 2.08
CA VAL A 363 13.74 -3.38 2.67
C VAL A 363 14.36 -2.01 2.86
N MET A 364 13.66 -0.99 2.37
CA MET A 364 14.01 0.37 2.67
C MET A 364 13.36 0.77 3.99
N GLU A 365 14.19 1.05 4.99
CA GLU A 365 13.74 1.78 6.17
C GLU A 365 13.62 3.26 5.80
N ASP A 366 12.40 3.78 5.74
CA ASP A 366 12.21 5.22 5.66
C ASP A 366 12.56 5.83 7.04
N PRO A 367 13.43 6.85 7.13
CA PRO A 367 13.65 7.56 8.39
C PRO A 367 12.36 8.15 8.99
N LYS A 368 11.36 8.45 8.14
CA LYS A 368 10.01 8.85 8.55
C LYS A 368 9.10 7.67 8.90
N THR A 369 9.47 6.42 8.59
CA THR A 369 8.74 5.26 9.14
C THR A 369 8.87 5.37 10.65
N ILE A 370 7.73 5.46 11.29
CA ILE A 370 7.64 5.56 12.73
C ILE A 370 8.34 4.33 13.34
N LYS A 371 9.55 4.52 13.86
CA LYS A 371 10.25 3.47 14.61
C LYS A 371 9.53 3.24 15.92
N ARG A 372 9.61 2.01 16.45
CA ARG A 372 9.05 1.63 17.76
C ARG A 372 9.40 2.63 18.87
N SER A 373 10.61 3.16 18.84
CA SER A 373 11.14 4.13 19.81
C SER A 373 10.59 5.54 19.69
N ASN A 374 9.97 5.90 18.55
CA ASN A 374 9.64 7.28 18.21
C ASN A 374 8.15 7.60 18.45
N ILE A 375 7.39 6.64 18.95
CA ILE A 375 5.97 6.80 19.24
C ILE A 375 5.80 7.17 20.71
N GLU A 376 5.73 8.46 21.00
CA GLU A 376 5.16 8.93 22.25
C GLU A 376 3.64 8.75 22.19
N ILE A 377 3.17 7.59 22.68
CA ILE A 377 1.76 7.34 22.97
C ILE A 377 1.60 7.26 24.49
N PHE A 378 0.79 8.17 25.02
CA PHE A 378 0.35 8.14 26.40
C PHE A 378 -0.76 7.10 26.58
N CYS A 379 -0.63 6.25 27.60
CA CYS A 379 -1.67 5.32 27.99
C CYS A 379 -2.36 5.84 29.26
N PRO A 380 -3.68 6.06 29.26
CA PRO A 380 -4.40 6.60 30.42
C PRO A 380 -4.49 5.63 31.62
N TYR A 381 -4.06 4.37 31.44
CA TYR A 381 -4.16 3.30 32.44
C TYR A 381 -2.80 2.77 32.92
N GLN A 382 -1.75 3.59 32.89
CA GLN A 382 -0.42 3.14 33.35
C GLN A 382 -0.37 2.83 34.85
N GLU A 383 -1.18 3.52 35.66
CA GLU A 383 -1.24 3.30 37.12
C GLU A 383 -1.85 1.94 37.47
N SER A 384 -1.24 1.23 38.43
CA SER A 384 -1.64 -0.13 38.83
C SER A 384 -3.12 -0.26 39.21
N LYS A 385 -3.69 0.76 39.87
CA LYS A 385 -5.10 0.81 40.28
C LYS A 385 -6.09 0.86 39.10
N LEU A 386 -5.62 1.36 37.96
CA LEU A 386 -6.40 1.51 36.74
C LEU A 386 -6.23 0.32 35.77
N LYS A 387 -5.26 -0.57 36.03
CA LYS A 387 -5.00 -1.77 35.20
C LYS A 387 -6.07 -2.85 35.35
N TYR A 388 -6.84 -2.85 36.45
CA TYR A 388 -7.86 -3.87 36.72
C TYR A 388 -9.24 -3.39 36.27
N ILE A 389 -10.03 -4.33 35.74
CA ILE A 389 -11.45 -4.11 35.53
C ILE A 389 -12.11 -4.31 36.89
N HIS A 390 -12.74 -3.25 37.41
CA HIS A 390 -13.35 -3.28 38.74
C HIS A 390 -14.70 -4.00 38.71
N GLU A 391 -15.17 -4.50 39.86
CA GLU A 391 -16.45 -5.23 39.94
C GLU A 391 -17.67 -4.36 39.59
N ASP A 392 -17.54 -3.03 39.70
CA ASP A 392 -18.54 -2.04 39.32
C ASP A 392 -18.52 -1.68 37.82
N GLU A 393 -17.49 -2.12 37.07
CA GLU A 393 -17.41 -1.97 35.61
C GLU A 393 -18.21 -3.08 34.91
N ILE A 394 -19.25 -2.68 34.18
CA ILE A 394 -20.06 -3.59 33.38
C ILE A 394 -19.65 -3.53 31.92
N SER A 395 -19.70 -4.67 31.24
CA SER A 395 -19.45 -4.75 29.80
C SER A 395 -20.68 -4.27 29.05
N HIS A 396 -20.51 -3.24 28.21
CA HIS A 396 -21.56 -2.76 27.31
C HIS A 396 -21.52 -3.44 25.94
N LEU A 397 -20.92 -4.64 25.86
CA LEU A 397 -20.99 -5.43 24.65
C LEU A 397 -22.44 -5.76 24.32
N PRO A 398 -22.90 -5.47 23.09
CA PRO A 398 -24.31 -5.61 22.73
C PRO A 398 -24.88 -7.01 22.99
N MET A 399 -24.09 -8.06 22.73
CA MET A 399 -24.49 -9.44 22.95
C MET A 399 -24.54 -9.80 24.45
N ARG A 400 -23.67 -9.22 25.29
CA ARG A 400 -23.70 -9.42 26.75
C ARG A 400 -24.87 -8.68 27.41
N LEU A 401 -25.15 -7.46 26.98
CA LEU A 401 -26.35 -6.71 27.41
C LEU A 401 -27.62 -7.48 27.05
N ALA A 402 -27.69 -8.04 25.84
CA ALA A 402 -28.86 -8.78 25.40
C ALA A 402 -29.03 -10.15 26.11
N ILE A 403 -27.94 -10.76 26.59
CA ILE A 403 -27.97 -11.94 27.48
C ILE A 403 -28.47 -11.55 28.88
N GLN A 404 -27.99 -10.45 29.45
CA GLN A 404 -28.46 -9.95 30.75
C GLN A 404 -29.95 -9.59 30.75
N LEU A 405 -30.48 -9.16 29.60
CA LEU A 405 -31.90 -8.83 29.41
C LEU A 405 -32.79 -10.03 29.03
N GLY A 406 -32.23 -11.25 28.90
CA GLY A 406 -33.03 -12.46 28.62
C GLY A 406 -33.71 -12.52 27.24
N LEU A 407 -33.21 -11.78 26.24
CA LEU A 407 -33.82 -11.71 24.89
C LEU A 407 -33.62 -13.03 24.09
N ASP A 408 -34.32 -13.23 22.97
CA ASP A 408 -34.09 -14.36 22.03
C ASP A 408 -32.92 -14.11 21.06
N SER A 409 -32.39 -15.11 20.35
CA SER A 409 -31.16 -14.98 19.55
C SER A 409 -31.21 -13.98 18.38
N GLU A 410 -32.38 -13.80 17.76
CA GLU A 410 -32.55 -12.93 16.60
C GLU A 410 -32.85 -11.48 17.01
N LYS A 411 -33.67 -11.30 18.06
CA LYS A 411 -33.84 -10.00 18.73
C LYS A 411 -32.55 -9.54 19.42
N LYS A 412 -31.72 -10.46 19.94
CA LYS A 412 -30.38 -10.16 20.49
C LYS A 412 -29.52 -9.44 19.46
N LYS A 413 -29.46 -9.95 18.22
CA LYS A 413 -28.62 -9.39 17.16
C LYS A 413 -29.12 -8.02 16.67
N LYS A 414 -30.43 -7.89 16.41
CA LYS A 414 -31.02 -6.60 15.98
C LYS A 414 -30.95 -5.52 17.06
N THR A 415 -31.19 -5.87 18.33
CA THR A 415 -31.07 -4.93 19.46
C THR A 415 -29.62 -4.54 19.68
N ALA A 416 -28.70 -5.49 19.49
CA ALA A 416 -27.28 -5.23 19.56
C ALA A 416 -26.78 -4.25 18.48
N GLU A 417 -27.19 -4.47 17.23
CA GLU A 417 -26.85 -3.59 16.10
C GLU A 417 -27.45 -2.19 16.26
N LYS A 418 -28.70 -2.08 16.74
CA LYS A 418 -29.33 -0.79 17.09
C LYS A 418 -28.61 -0.07 18.23
N TYR A 419 -28.16 -0.81 19.25
CA TYR A 419 -27.42 -0.24 20.37
C TYR A 419 -26.04 0.29 19.94
N LEU A 420 -25.29 -0.47 19.12
CA LEU A 420 -24.04 0.02 18.53
C LEU A 420 -24.25 1.24 17.63
N ALA A 421 -25.31 1.25 16.82
CA ALA A 421 -25.64 2.38 15.97
C ALA A 421 -26.01 3.66 16.77
N GLY A 422 -26.52 3.48 18.00
CA GLY A 422 -26.86 4.58 18.92
C GLY A 422 -25.74 5.00 19.88
N LEU A 423 -24.68 4.21 20.02
CA LEU A 423 -23.50 4.58 20.79
C LEU A 423 -22.77 5.72 20.05
N LYS A 424 -22.76 6.92 20.64
CA LYS A 424 -21.98 8.06 20.12
C LYS A 424 -20.47 7.76 20.05
N VAL A 425 -20.00 6.80 20.85
CA VAL A 425 -18.63 6.26 20.80
C VAL A 425 -18.48 5.45 19.52
N PHE A 426 -17.54 5.87 18.68
CA PHE A 426 -17.35 5.39 17.30
C PHE A 426 -18.40 5.82 16.28
N SER A 427 -19.07 6.96 16.49
CA SER A 427 -19.77 7.62 15.38
C SER A 427 -18.80 7.77 14.21
N ILE A 428 -19.17 7.18 13.08
CA ILE A 428 -18.32 7.12 11.89
C ILE A 428 -18.23 8.54 11.34
N VAL A 429 -17.08 9.18 11.49
CA VAL A 429 -16.82 10.50 10.88
C VAL A 429 -16.18 10.27 9.51
N LYS A 430 -16.82 10.84 8.49
CA LYS A 430 -16.35 10.78 7.09
C LYS A 430 -15.03 11.49 6.90
#